data_AF-A0AAV4C9N0-F1
#
_entry.id   AF-A0AAV4C9N0-F1
#
_cell.length_a   1.000
_cell.length_b   1.000
_cell.length_c   1.000
_cell.angle_alpha   90.00
_cell.angle_beta   90.00
_cell.angle_gamma   90.00
#
_symmetry.space_group_name_H-M   'P 1'
#
loop_
_entity.id
_entity.type
_entity.pdbx_description
1 polymer ?
#
loop_
_entity_poly.entity_id
_entity_poly.type
_entity_poly.pdbx_seq_one_letter_code
_entity_poly.pdbx_strand_id
1 'polypeptide(L)'
;MWINCAGILMSAKKQDVVKSKIWVLENIYSLFASTSKEQNRRVDQIVIIFDLYKFGMKHLWKPGLDVTTEILTVFESHYPETLKTTFIVNAPRIFPIAYNAFRPFLSEDTQRKVRILG
;
A
#
# COMPACT_ATOMS: atom_id res chain seq x y z
N MET A 1 17.07 1.44 3.13
CA MET A 1 17.03 2.61 2.23
C MET A 1 15.63 3.22 2.35
N TRP A 2 15.52 4.43 2.91
CA TRP A 2 14.21 5.07 3.18
C TRP A 2 13.59 5.58 1.88
N ILE A 3 12.27 5.46 1.71
CA ILE A 3 11.59 5.94 0.51
C ILE A 3 11.66 7.47 0.48
N ASN A 4 12.40 8.01 -0.48
CA ASN A 4 12.42 9.44 -0.77
C ASN A 4 11.30 9.76 -1.78
N CYS A 5 10.07 9.95 -1.29
CA CYS A 5 8.91 10.24 -2.15
C CYS A 5 9.15 11.48 -3.02
N ALA A 6 9.78 12.52 -2.46
CA ALA A 6 10.12 13.72 -3.22
C ALA A 6 11.12 13.41 -4.34
N GLY A 7 12.22 12.73 -4.03
CA GLY A 7 13.21 12.33 -5.04
C GLY A 7 12.60 11.49 -6.17
N ILE A 8 11.76 10.51 -5.84
CA ILE A 8 11.08 9.68 -6.84
C ILE A 8 10.20 10.54 -7.75
N LEU A 9 9.36 11.41 -7.17
CA LEU A 9 8.44 12.24 -7.95
C LEU A 9 9.12 13.38 -8.72
N MET A 10 10.34 13.75 -8.33
CA MET A 10 11.18 14.70 -9.07
C MET A 10 12.00 14.02 -10.18
N SER A 11 12.14 12.69 -10.15
CA SER A 11 12.96 11.93 -11.11
C SER A 11 12.16 10.99 -12.01
N ALA A 12 10.87 10.79 -11.76
CA ALA A 12 9.99 9.96 -12.56
C ALA A 12 8.61 10.61 -12.72
N LYS A 13 7.91 10.27 -13.80
CA LYS A 13 6.53 10.72 -13.97
C LYS A 13 5.64 10.02 -12.96
N LYS A 14 4.64 10.73 -12.42
CA LYS A 14 3.60 10.15 -11.54
C LYS A 14 3.00 8.86 -12.12
N GLN A 15 2.69 8.86 -13.41
CA GLN A 15 2.12 7.70 -14.10
C GLN A 15 3.04 6.48 -14.07
N ASP A 16 4.37 6.67 -14.15
CA ASP A 16 5.32 5.56 -14.10
C ASP A 16 5.38 4.97 -12.69
N VAL A 17 5.25 5.80 -11.65
CA VAL A 17 5.15 5.35 -10.26
C VAL A 17 3.88 4.51 -10.07
N VAL A 18 2.73 4.96 -10.56
CA VAL A 18 1.46 4.21 -10.46
C VAL A 18 1.54 2.89 -11.24
N LYS A 19 2.02 2.93 -12.49
CA LYS A 19 2.24 1.73 -13.31
C LYS A 19 3.19 0.74 -12.66
N SER A 20 4.23 1.21 -11.96
CA SER A 20 5.13 0.32 -11.22
C SER A 20 4.39 -0.47 -10.13
N LYS A 21 3.37 0.12 -9.49
CA LYS A 21 2.58 -0.57 -8.46
C LYS A 21 1.59 -1.55 -9.06
N ILE A 22 0.97 -1.20 -10.18
CA ILE A 22 0.15 -2.12 -10.97
C ILE A 22 0.98 -3.34 -11.36
N TRP A 23 2.18 -3.13 -11.91
CA TRP A 23 3.08 -4.21 -12.28
C TRP A 23 3.42 -5.14 -11.10
N VAL A 24 3.67 -4.59 -9.91
CA VAL A 24 3.88 -5.40 -8.69
C VAL A 24 2.65 -6.25 -8.35
N LEU A 25 1.45 -5.70 -8.46
CA LEU A 25 0.21 -6.43 -8.21
C LEU A 25 0.00 -7.57 -9.21
N GLU A 26 0.24 -7.34 -10.51
CA GLU A 26 0.15 -8.40 -11.52
C GLU A 26 1.13 -9.56 -11.26
N ASN A 27 2.32 -9.25 -10.77
CA ASN A 27 3.29 -10.29 -10.36
C ASN A 27 2.82 -11.06 -9.12
N ILE A 28 2.19 -10.38 -8.15
CA ILE A 28 1.57 -11.02 -7.00
C ILE A 28 0.47 -11.99 -7.43
N TYR A 29 -0.38 -11.61 -8.39
CA TYR A 29 -1.42 -12.48 -8.93
C TYR A 29 -0.84 -13.70 -9.68
N SER A 30 0.27 -13.51 -10.39
CA SER A 30 1.00 -14.63 -10.99
C SER A 30 1.58 -15.57 -9.92
N LEU A 31 2.04 -15.02 -8.80
CA LEU A 31 2.52 -15.79 -7.65
C LEU A 31 1.39 -16.56 -6.95
N PHE A 32 0.19 -15.99 -6.86
CA PHE A 32 -0.99 -16.68 -6.34
C PHE A 32 -1.29 -17.97 -7.10
N ALA A 33 -1.24 -17.94 -8.43
CA ALA A 33 -1.50 -19.11 -9.27
C ALA A 33 -0.46 -20.23 -9.03
N SER A 34 0.83 -19.89 -9.03
CA SER A 34 1.91 -20.85 -8.81
C SER A 34 1.90 -21.41 -7.38
N THR A 35 1.73 -20.56 -6.37
CA THR A 35 1.67 -20.96 -4.96
C THR A 35 0.43 -21.83 -4.68
N SER A 36 -0.72 -21.51 -5.29
CA SER A 36 -1.93 -22.32 -5.12
C SER A 36 -1.74 -23.75 -5.61
N LYS A 37 -1.04 -23.91 -6.74
CA LYS A 37 -0.71 -25.22 -7.32
C LYS A 37 0.27 -25.99 -6.43
N GLU A 38 1.32 -25.34 -5.95
CA GLU A 38 2.34 -25.96 -5.09
C GLU A 38 1.77 -26.41 -3.74
N GLN A 39 0.95 -25.57 -3.12
CA GLN A 39 0.40 -25.81 -1.78
C GLN A 39 -0.89 -26.63 -1.79
N ASN A 40 -1.38 -27.02 -2.97
CA ASN A 40 -2.65 -27.71 -3.19
C ASN A 40 -3.83 -27.09 -2.42
N ARG A 41 -3.86 -25.75 -2.37
CA ARG A 41 -4.91 -24.96 -1.71
C ARG A 41 -5.02 -23.60 -2.38
N ARG A 42 -6.20 -22.96 -2.32
CA ARG A 42 -6.37 -21.60 -2.83
C ARG A 42 -5.49 -20.61 -2.08
N VAL A 43 -4.70 -19.85 -2.83
CA VAL A 43 -3.91 -18.70 -2.38
C VAL A 43 -4.26 -17.53 -3.30
N ASP A 44 -4.87 -16.51 -2.74
CA ASP A 44 -5.49 -15.40 -3.48
C ASP A 44 -5.43 -14.07 -2.72
N GLN A 45 -4.73 -14.04 -1.58
CA GLN A 45 -4.62 -12.85 -0.75
C GLN A 45 -3.21 -12.62 -0.24
N ILE A 46 -2.87 -11.34 -0.01
CA ILE A 46 -1.61 -10.90 0.56
C ILE A 46 -1.76 -10.36 1.98
N VAL A 47 -0.68 -10.49 2.74
CA VAL A 47 -0.45 -9.75 3.97
C VAL A 47 0.55 -8.63 3.67
N ILE A 48 0.22 -7.39 4.02
CA ILE A 48 1.13 -6.25 3.84
C ILE A 48 1.68 -5.83 5.19
N ILE A 49 2.98 -5.58 5.26
CA ILE A 49 3.64 -4.99 6.43
C ILE A 49 4.09 -3.58 6.04
N PHE A 50 3.50 -2.57 6.67
CA PHE A 50 3.91 -1.18 6.54
C PHE A 50 4.80 -0.80 7.73
N ASP A 51 6.11 -0.75 7.49
CA ASP A 51 7.05 -0.21 8.45
C ASP A 51 7.12 1.31 8.37
N LEU A 52 6.66 1.97 9.43
CA LEU A 52 6.63 3.43 9.56
C LEU A 52 7.81 3.97 10.37
N TYR A 53 8.86 3.19 10.59
CA TYR A 53 10.07 3.70 11.23
C TYR A 53 10.61 4.92 10.46
N LYS A 54 10.87 6.02 11.19
CA LYS A 54 11.25 7.34 10.64
C LYS A 54 10.22 8.02 9.72
N PHE A 55 8.97 7.53 9.67
CA PHE A 55 7.88 8.27 9.08
C PHE A 55 7.64 9.60 9.83
N GLY A 56 7.23 10.64 9.11
CA GLY A 56 7.24 12.02 9.62
C GLY A 56 6.71 13.04 8.60
N MET A 57 6.62 14.31 9.00
CA MET A 57 5.98 15.40 8.23
C MET A 57 6.40 15.48 6.76
N LYS A 58 7.68 15.22 6.44
CA LYS A 58 8.20 15.23 5.05
C LYS A 58 7.48 14.29 4.10
N HIS A 59 6.85 13.22 4.62
CA HIS A 59 6.09 12.25 3.83
C HIS A 59 4.64 12.68 3.61
N LEU A 60 4.17 13.72 4.31
CA LEU A 60 2.85 14.34 4.13
C LEU A 60 2.87 15.47 3.09
N TRP A 61 3.91 15.54 2.27
CA TRP A 61 4.00 16.48 1.16
C TRP A 61 2.91 16.19 0.13
N LYS A 62 2.16 17.21 -0.29
CA LYS A 62 0.92 17.08 -1.07
C LYS A 62 1.08 16.23 -2.35
N PRO A 63 2.08 16.41 -3.22
CA PRO A 63 2.29 15.53 -4.37
C PRO A 63 2.51 14.06 -4.00
N GLY A 64 3.19 13.79 -2.88
CA GLY A 64 3.36 12.44 -2.35
C GLY A 64 2.03 11.83 -1.89
N LEU A 65 1.21 12.61 -1.20
CA LEU A 65 -0.15 12.22 -0.83
C LEU A 65 -1.00 11.92 -2.07
N ASP A 66 -0.95 12.77 -3.10
CA ASP A 66 -1.73 12.62 -4.34
C ASP A 66 -1.40 11.37 -5.13
N VAL A 67 -0.11 11.00 -5.18
CA VAL A 67 0.31 9.74 -5.82
C VAL A 67 -0.12 8.54 -4.99
N THR A 68 0.00 8.64 -3.67
CA THR A 68 -0.41 7.56 -2.76
C THR A 68 -1.92 7.32 -2.85
N THR A 69 -2.72 8.39 -2.87
CA THR A 69 -4.16 8.31 -3.08
C THR A 69 -4.50 7.66 -4.42
N GLU A 70 -3.83 8.02 -5.52
CA GLU A 70 -4.09 7.37 -6.82
C GLU A 70 -3.77 5.87 -6.79
N ILE A 71 -2.66 5.48 -6.15
CA ILE A 71 -2.30 4.07 -5.96
C ILE A 71 -3.37 3.33 -5.14
N LEU A 72 -3.84 3.93 -4.03
CA LEU A 72 -4.88 3.34 -3.19
C LEU A 72 -6.20 3.18 -3.94
N THR A 73 -6.62 4.20 -4.70
CA THR A 73 -7.81 4.13 -5.54
C THR A 73 -7.70 3.00 -6.56
N VAL A 74 -6.56 2.88 -7.26
CA VAL A 74 -6.34 1.78 -8.21
C VAL A 74 -6.42 0.43 -7.53
N PHE A 75 -5.80 0.28 -6.36
CA PHE A 75 -5.82 -0.95 -5.57
C PHE A 75 -7.25 -1.34 -5.18
N GLU A 76 -8.01 -0.43 -4.59
CA GLU A 76 -9.38 -0.67 -4.11
C GLU A 76 -10.36 -0.96 -5.25
N SER A 77 -10.22 -0.27 -6.39
CA SER A 77 -11.19 -0.40 -7.48
C SER A 77 -10.92 -1.56 -8.44
N HIS A 78 -9.67 -2.02 -8.57
CA HIS A 78 -9.30 -3.05 -9.56
C HIS A 78 -8.87 -4.38 -8.93
N TYR A 79 -8.50 -4.38 -7.64
CA TYR A 79 -7.98 -5.57 -6.96
C TYR A 79 -8.78 -5.86 -5.67
N PRO A 80 -10.11 -6.01 -5.77
CA PRO A 80 -10.94 -6.28 -4.60
C PRO A 80 -10.55 -7.60 -3.93
N GLU A 81 -10.75 -7.67 -2.61
CA GLU A 81 -10.51 -8.86 -1.78
C GLU A 81 -9.06 -9.38 -1.72
N THR A 82 -8.11 -8.76 -2.42
CA THR A 82 -6.68 -9.13 -2.44
C THR A 82 -6.01 -9.00 -1.08
N LEU A 83 -6.41 -8.00 -0.28
CA LEU A 83 -5.82 -7.80 1.04
C LEU A 83 -6.41 -8.81 2.04
N LYS A 84 -5.56 -9.62 2.68
CA LYS A 84 -5.95 -10.41 3.85
C LYS A 84 -5.92 -9.57 5.12
N THR A 85 -4.78 -8.91 5.37
CA THR A 85 -4.58 -8.01 6.51
C THR A 85 -3.38 -7.10 6.23
N THR A 86 -3.38 -5.92 6.84
CA THR A 86 -2.24 -4.99 6.86
C THR A 86 -1.74 -4.83 8.29
N PHE A 87 -0.44 -4.90 8.50
CA PHE A 87 0.21 -4.59 9.77
C PHE A 87 0.98 -3.28 9.67
N ILE A 88 0.62 -2.31 10.49
CA ILE A 88 1.39 -1.07 10.66
C ILE A 88 2.36 -1.29 11.82
N VAL A 89 3.66 -1.26 11.56
CA VAL A 89 4.70 -1.41 12.60
C VAL A 89 5.47 -0.11 12.76
N ASN A 90 6.02 0.12 13.96
CA ASN A 90 6.78 1.33 14.30
C ASN A 90 6.00 2.63 14.04
N ALA A 91 4.69 2.62 14.31
CA ALA A 91 3.82 3.77 14.04
C ALA A 91 4.24 5.00 14.89
N PRO A 92 4.66 6.12 14.27
CA PRO A 92 5.00 7.32 15.00
C PRO A 92 3.73 8.06 15.47
N ARG A 93 3.88 9.02 16.39
CA ARG A 93 2.76 9.86 16.91
C ARG A 93 1.96 10.58 15.83
N ILE A 94 2.55 10.82 14.66
CA ILE A 94 1.90 11.47 13.51
C ILE A 94 1.00 10.52 12.70
N PHE A 95 1.11 9.21 12.90
CA PHE A 95 0.37 8.21 12.11
C PHE A 95 -1.14 8.46 12.06
N PRO A 96 -1.85 8.77 13.16
CA PRO A 96 -3.30 9.00 13.10
C PRO A 96 -3.69 10.12 12.12
N ILE A 97 -2.88 11.18 12.03
CA ILE A 97 -3.11 12.28 11.09
C ILE A 97 -2.97 11.78 9.64
N ALA A 98 -1.89 11.04 9.36
CA ALA A 98 -1.65 10.46 8.05
C ALA A 98 -2.75 9.47 7.65
N TYR A 99 -3.12 8.57 8.57
CA TYR A 99 -4.15 7.56 8.34
C TYR A 99 -5.50 8.20 8.05
N ASN A 100 -5.89 9.22 8.81
CA ASN A 100 -7.15 9.95 8.57
C ASN A 100 -7.18 10.65 7.21
N ALA A 101 -6.04 11.09 6.68
CA ALA A 101 -5.96 11.67 5.34
C ALA A 101 -6.21 10.63 4.23
N PHE A 102 -5.79 9.37 4.43
CA PHE A 102 -5.96 8.30 3.45
C PHE A 102 -7.25 7.48 3.62
N ARG A 103 -7.81 7.47 4.83
CA ARG A 103 -9.01 6.70 5.19
C ARG A 103 -10.19 6.85 4.22
N PRO A 104 -10.51 8.05 3.67
CA PRO A 104 -11.59 8.20 2.69
C PRO A 104 -11.40 7.43 1.39
N PHE A 105 -10.16 7.03 1.07
CA PHE A 105 -9.81 6.27 -0.13
C PHE A 105 -9.70 4.77 0.12
N LEU A 106 -10.00 4.32 1.34
CA LEU A 106 -9.97 2.91 1.72
C LEU A 106 -11.40 2.40 1.88
N SER A 107 -11.70 1.23 1.33
CA SER A 107 -12.98 0.57 1.58
C SER A 107 -13.13 0.20 3.05
N GLU A 108 -14.37 0.04 3.53
CA GLU A 108 -14.59 -0.40 4.91
C GLU A 108 -13.92 -1.76 5.21
N ASP A 109 -13.88 -2.65 4.22
CA ASP A 109 -13.22 -3.94 4.32
C ASP A 109 -11.70 -3.78 4.54
N THR A 110 -11.04 -2.96 3.72
CA THR A 110 -9.62 -2.64 3.90
C THR A 110 -9.36 -1.98 5.24
N GLN A 111 -10.21 -1.04 5.68
CA GLN A 111 -10.08 -0.40 6.99
C GLN A 111 -10.18 -1.41 8.14
N ARG A 112 -11.10 -2.39 8.07
CA ARG A 112 -11.25 -3.46 9.07
C ARG A 112 -10.04 -4.40 9.12
N LYS A 113 -9.26 -4.48 8.03
CA LYS A 113 -8.05 -5.30 7.88
C LYS A 113 -6.77 -4.60 8.34
N VAL A 114 -6.84 -3.34 8.74
CA VAL A 114 -5.70 -2.63 9.34
C VAL A 114 -5.48 -3.08 10.77
N ARG A 115 -4.24 -3.44 11.10
CA ARG A 115 -3.78 -3.82 12.43
C ARG A 115 -2.57 -2.96 12.77
N ILE A 116 -2.65 -2.17 13.83
CA ILE A 116 -1.53 -1.35 14.30
C ILE A 116 -0.81 -2.17 15.37
N LEU A 117 0.48 -2.40 15.17
CA LEU A 117 1.35 -3.11 16.09
C LEU A 117 2.25 -2.09 16.79
N GLY A 118 2.09 -1.99 18.11
CA GLY A 118 2.78 -1.03 18.96
C GLY A 118 2.36 -1.19 20.41
#